data_AF-A0A2E5WT78-F1
#
_entry.id   AF-A0A2E5WT78-F1
#
_cell.length_a   1.000
_cell.length_b   1.000
_cell.length_c   1.000
_cell.angle_alpha   90.00
_cell.angle_beta   90.00
_cell.angle_gamma   90.00
#
_symmetry.space_group_name_H-M   'P 1'
#
loop_
_entity.id
_entity.type
_entity.pdbx_description
1 polymer ?
#
loop_
_entity_poly.entity_id
_entity_poly.type
_entity_poly.pdbx_seq_one_letter_code
_entity_poly.pdbx_strand_id
1 'polypeptide(L)'
;MGSKEQYRRWQTVCSRVFADLQDKVDRGQKTVIDEYGATNPAEFFSVATETFFEKPSQLNKKRPELYKLLREYYRVDPLTW
;
A
#
# COMPACT_ATOMS: atom_id res chain seq x y z
N MET A 1 7.58 8.98 -15.78
CA MET A 1 7.16 9.17 -14.36
C MET A 1 7.57 10.57 -13.96
N GLY A 2 6.74 11.30 -13.22
CA GLY A 2 7.25 12.45 -12.46
C GLY A 2 6.63 13.81 -12.77
N SER A 3 5.30 13.94 -12.68
CA SER A 3 4.77 15.24 -12.26
C SER A 3 4.99 15.39 -10.75
N LYS A 4 5.32 16.61 -10.29
CA LYS A 4 5.39 16.96 -8.86
C LYS A 4 4.12 16.60 -8.09
N GLU A 5 2.99 16.52 -8.79
CA GLU A 5 1.69 16.14 -8.23
C GLU A 5 1.58 14.64 -7.95
N GLN A 6 2.09 13.80 -8.86
CA GLN A 6 2.13 12.34 -8.67
C GLN A 6 3.02 11.96 -7.50
N TYR A 7 4.19 12.61 -7.38
CA TYR A 7 5.09 12.40 -6.25
C TYR A 7 4.47 12.83 -4.93
N ARG A 8 3.82 14.00 -4.88
CA ARG A 8 3.09 14.46 -3.69
C ARG A 8 1.97 13.50 -3.31
N ARG A 9 1.16 13.06 -4.28
CA ARG A 9 0.09 12.08 -4.06
C ARG A 9 0.64 10.76 -3.51
N TRP A 10 1.77 10.30 -4.06
CA TRP A 10 2.45 9.10 -3.58
C TRP A 10 2.87 9.22 -2.12
N GLN A 11 3.60 10.29 -1.80
CA GLN A 11 4.04 10.56 -0.43
C GLN A 11 2.86 10.65 0.53
N THR A 12 1.83 11.42 0.20
CA THR A 12 0.65 11.59 1.07
C THR A 12 -0.05 10.27 1.36
N VAL A 13 -0.34 9.46 0.33
CA VAL A 13 -1.04 8.19 0.53
C VAL A 13 -0.16 7.17 1.24
N CYS A 14 1.10 7.02 0.83
CA CYS A 14 2.02 6.06 1.46
C CYS A 14 2.26 6.40 2.93
N SER A 15 2.53 7.68 3.26
CA SER A 15 2.72 8.10 4.66
C SER A 15 1.46 7.88 5.50
N ARG A 16 0.27 8.17 4.97
CA ARG A 16 -0.99 7.94 5.68
C ARG A 16 -1.25 6.46 5.93
N VAL A 17 -1.06 5.61 4.92
CA VAL A 17 -1.31 4.16 5.04
C VAL A 17 -0.26 3.51 5.92
N PHE A 18 0.99 3.96 5.87
CA PHE A 18 2.05 3.51 6.78
C PHE A 18 1.74 3.84 8.24
N ALA A 19 1.36 5.09 8.54
CA ALA A 19 1.00 5.49 9.90
C ALA A 19 -0.21 4.71 10.44
N ASP A 20 -1.24 4.49 9.60
CA ASP A 20 -2.40 3.68 9.97
C ASP A 20 -2.04 2.19 10.16
N LEU A 21 -1.10 1.66 9.37
CA LEU A 21 -0.57 0.31 9.57
C LEU A 21 0.15 0.19 10.92
N GLN A 22 1.00 1.15 11.27
CA GLN A 22 1.69 1.17 12.57
C GLN A 22 0.70 1.21 13.74
N ASP A 23 -0.29 2.11 13.73
CA ASP A 23 -1.31 2.17 14.79
C ASP A 23 -2.10 0.87 14.92
N LYS A 24 -2.39 0.19 13.80
CA LYS A 24 -3.10 -1.10 13.83
C LYS A 24 -2.24 -2.23 14.39
N VAL A 25 -0.97 -2.29 14.02
CA VAL A 25 -0.01 -3.27 14.56
C VAL A 25 0.19 -3.06 16.06
N ASP A 26 0.35 -1.81 16.51
CA ASP A 26 0.47 -1.46 17.93
C ASP A 26 -0.75 -1.88 18.75
N ARG A 27 -1.94 -1.85 18.14
CA ARG A 27 -3.20 -2.30 18.75
C ARG A 27 -3.47 -3.80 18.60
N GLY A 28 -2.56 -4.57 17.99
CA GLY A 28 -2.73 -6.00 17.71
C GLY A 28 -3.88 -6.30 16.73
N GLN A 29 -4.25 -5.35 15.88
CA GLN A 29 -5.32 -5.53 14.91
C GLN A 29 -4.83 -6.23 13.65
N LYS A 30 -5.65 -7.13 13.11
CA LYS A 30 -5.36 -7.77 11.83
C LYS A 30 -5.41 -6.77 10.67
N THR A 31 -4.39 -6.78 9.84
CA THR A 31 -4.24 -5.91 8.66
C THR A 31 -4.14 -6.74 7.38
N VAL A 32 -4.42 -6.10 6.23
CA VAL A 32 -4.26 -6.75 4.92
C VAL A 32 -2.81 -6.74 4.45
N ILE A 33 -2.06 -5.71 4.85
CA ILE A 33 -0.62 -5.58 4.67
C ILE A 33 0.01 -6.24 5.90
N ASP A 34 1.03 -7.07 5.70
CA ASP A 34 1.75 -7.75 6.79
C ASP A 34 2.30 -6.74 7.82
N GLU A 35 2.32 -7.14 9.09
CA GLU A 35 2.81 -6.32 10.20
C GLU A 35 4.28 -5.95 10.04
N TYR A 36 5.07 -6.79 9.36
CA TYR A 36 6.46 -6.50 9.02
C TYR A 36 6.60 -5.20 8.19
N GLY A 37 5.58 -4.87 7.40
CA GLY A 37 5.49 -3.62 6.65
C GLY A 37 5.38 -2.37 7.53
N ALA A 38 5.13 -2.50 8.84
CA ALA A 38 5.11 -1.38 9.80
C ALA A 38 6.51 -0.96 10.28
N THR A 39 7.55 -1.74 9.95
CA THR A 39 8.91 -1.55 10.49
C THR A 39 9.59 -0.28 9.97
N ASN A 40 9.59 -0.08 8.66
CA ASN A 40 10.17 1.10 8.01
C ASN A 40 9.54 1.29 6.61
N PRO A 41 9.77 2.45 5.95
CA PRO A 41 9.16 2.72 4.64
C PRO A 41 9.56 1.77 3.51
N ALA A 42 10.75 1.16 3.58
CA ALA A 42 11.18 0.18 2.57
C ALA A 42 10.40 -1.12 2.72
N GLU A 43 10.27 -1.63 3.95
CA GLU A 43 9.47 -2.82 4.24
C GLU A 43 7.99 -2.61 3.94
N PHE A 44 7.47 -1.42 4.27
CA PHE A 44 6.12 -1.05 3.87
C PHE A 44 5.90 -1.21 2.38
N PHE A 45 6.82 -0.70 1.55
CA PHE A 45 6.70 -0.77 0.11
C PHE A 45 6.83 -2.21 -0.41
N SER A 46 7.79 -2.98 0.11
CA SER A 46 7.97 -4.40 -0.23
C SER A 46 6.70 -5.20 0.05
N VAL A 47 6.18 -5.14 1.27
CA VAL A 47 4.99 -5.89 1.68
C VAL A 47 3.72 -5.38 0.99
N ALA A 48 3.60 -4.07 0.77
CA ALA A 48 2.48 -3.51 0.01
C ALA A 48 2.48 -4.02 -1.45
N THR A 49 3.67 -4.18 -2.03
CA THR A 49 3.85 -4.74 -3.38
C THR A 49 3.46 -6.22 -3.42
N GLU A 50 3.92 -7.03 -2.47
CA GLU A 50 3.52 -8.42 -2.35
C GLU A 50 2.00 -8.55 -2.19
N THR A 51 1.42 -7.76 -1.28
CA THR A 51 -0.03 -7.73 -1.04
C THR A 51 -0.81 -7.33 -2.30
N PHE A 52 -0.25 -6.45 -3.13
CA PHE A 52 -0.87 -6.03 -4.39
C PHE A 52 -0.95 -7.17 -5.41
N PHE A 53 0.06 -8.03 -5.50
CA PHE A 53 0.06 -9.16 -6.42
C PHE A 53 -0.67 -10.38 -5.84
N GLU A 54 -0.52 -10.68 -4.55
CA GLU A 54 -1.09 -11.87 -3.93
C GLU A 54 -2.55 -11.70 -3.49
N LYS A 55 -2.90 -10.51 -2.99
CA LYS A 55 -4.22 -10.22 -2.40
C LYS A 55 -4.86 -8.94 -2.98
N PRO A 56 -4.90 -8.75 -4.31
CA PRO A 56 -5.35 -7.50 -4.94
C PRO A 56 -6.77 -7.10 -4.53
N SER A 57 -7.69 -8.06 -4.44
CA SER A 57 -9.09 -7.81 -4.02
C SER A 57 -9.20 -7.28 -2.59
N GLN A 58 -8.42 -7.86 -1.68
CA GLN A 58 -8.42 -7.42 -0.28
C GLN A 58 -7.76 -6.05 -0.15
N LEU A 59 -6.65 -5.81 -0.85
CA LEU A 59 -5.96 -4.54 -0.86
C LEU A 59 -6.86 -3.43 -1.42
N ASN A 60 -7.51 -3.65 -2.56
CA ASN A 60 -8.43 -2.67 -3.15
C ASN A 60 -9.64 -2.39 -2.24
N LYS A 61 -10.20 -3.41 -1.57
CA LYS A 61 -11.33 -3.23 -0.64
C LYS A 61 -10.95 -2.44 0.62
N LYS A 62 -9.75 -2.65 1.16
CA LYS A 62 -9.32 -2.02 2.43
C LYS A 62 -8.55 -0.71 2.23
N ARG A 63 -7.82 -0.59 1.12
CA ARG A 63 -6.92 0.52 0.77
C ARG A 63 -7.02 0.85 -0.73
N PRO A 64 -8.20 1.29 -1.22
CA PRO A 64 -8.39 1.55 -2.65
C PRO A 64 -7.42 2.62 -3.18
N GLU A 65 -7.04 3.60 -2.37
CA GLU A 65 -6.08 4.64 -2.76
C GLU A 65 -4.67 4.07 -3.00
N LEU A 66 -4.20 3.18 -2.12
CA LEU A 66 -2.90 2.52 -2.27
C LEU A 66 -2.91 1.54 -3.46
N TYR A 67 -3.99 0.78 -3.63
CA TYR A 67 -4.16 -0.11 -4.77
C TYR A 67 -4.06 0.67 -6.10
N LYS A 68 -4.78 1.80 -6.21
CA LYS A 68 -4.74 2.65 -7.40
C LYS A 68 -3.33 3.19 -7.66
N LEU A 69 -2.60 3.58 -6.62
CA LEU A 69 -1.21 4.02 -6.76
C LEU A 69 -0.30 2.90 -7.27
N LEU A 70 -0.35 1.71 -6.67
CA LEU A 70 0.47 0.57 -7.10
C LEU A 70 0.12 0.13 -8.54
N ARG A 71 -1.17 0.16 -8.91
CA ARG A 71 -1.62 -0.04 -10.30
C ARG A 71 -1.05 1.00 -11.26
N GLU A 72 -1.09 2.28 -10.90
CA GLU A 72 -0.51 3.36 -11.71
C GLU A 72 1.03 3.21 -11.84
N TYR A 73 1.70 2.71 -10.80
CA TYR A 73 3.15 2.49 -10.76
C TYR A 73 3.59 1.29 -11.60
N TYR A 74 3.01 0.11 -11.36
CA TYR A 74 3.34 -1.12 -12.07
C TYR A 74 2.70 -1.23 -13.46
N ARG A 75 1.69 -0.39 -13.75
CA ARG A 75 0.92 -0.38 -15.01
C ARG A 75 0.23 -1.71 -15.32
N VAL A 76 -0.15 -2.43 -14.27
CA VAL A 76 -0.87 -3.69 -14.33
C VAL A 76 -2.03 -3.67 -13.35
N ASP A 77 -3.06 -4.49 -13.60
CA ASP A 77 -4.24 -4.60 -12.73
C ASP A 77 -4.44 -6.08 -12.34
N PRO A 78 -3.86 -6.54 -11.22
CA PRO A 78 -3.99 -7.94 -10.79
C PRO A 78 -5.41 -8.37 -10.44
N LEU A 79 -6.37 -7.44 -10.33
CA LEU A 79 -7.80 -7.79 -10.22
C LEU A 79 -8.41 -8.33 -11.50
N THR A 80 -7.80 -8.04 -12.65
CA THR A 80 -8.32 -8.40 -13.98
C THR A 80 -7.38 -9.32 -14.74
N TRP A 81 -6.39 -9.91 -14.04
CA TRP A 81 -5.50 -10.92 -14.60
C TRP A 81 -6.19 -12.26 -14.79
#